data_AF-A0A454VZ08-F1
#
_entry.id   AF-A0A454VZ08-F1
#
_cell.length_a   1.000
_cell.length_b   1.000
_cell.length_c   1.000
_cell.angle_alpha   90.00
_cell.angle_beta   90.00
_cell.angle_gamma   90.00
#
_symmetry.space_group_name_H-M   'P 1'
#
loop_
_entity.id
_entity.type
_entity.pdbx_description
1 polymer ?
#
loop_
_entity_poly.entity_id
_entity_poly.type
_entity_poly.pdbx_seq_one_letter_code
_entity_poly.pdbx_strand_id
1 'polypeptide(L)'
;WRRIRMLPFDRTVPDHHRVDNLADVLVAEEGQGILTWLIDGARQYLNGNRDLTGPDPVRAATDAYAETEDHTRRFFEERCLVAPHHRCEQAGLYTAYHAWCHDEGAQPLTSRRFATRVRELLKMTSPKEMVLSGSRKYYPGLRLLIEEDA
;
A
#
# COMPACT_ATOMS: atom_id res chain seq x y z
N TRP A 1 -1.58 -3.09 3.32
CA TRP A 1 -1.07 -2.16 4.36
C TRP A 1 -1.75 -2.32 5.71
N ARG A 2 -3.10 -2.37 5.83
CA ARG A 2 -3.78 -2.52 7.14
C ARG A 2 -3.38 -3.76 7.99
N ARG A 3 -2.80 -4.81 7.38
CA ARG A 3 -2.38 -6.05 8.06
C ARG A 3 -0.88 -6.39 7.94
N ILE A 4 -0.18 -5.76 7.00
CA ILE A 4 1.26 -6.03 6.77
C ILE A 4 2.04 -5.03 7.61
N ARG A 5 3.12 -5.51 8.25
CA ARG A 5 4.10 -4.68 8.97
C ARG A 5 5.47 -4.99 8.41
N MET A 6 6.12 -3.99 7.82
CA MET A 6 7.51 -4.10 7.42
C MET A 6 8.38 -3.85 8.66
N LEU A 7 9.13 -4.86 9.10
CA LEU A 7 10.07 -4.75 10.20
C LEU A 7 11.47 -4.44 9.63
N PRO A 8 11.98 -3.21 9.76
CA PRO A 8 13.30 -2.88 9.26
C PRO A 8 14.39 -3.47 10.18
N PHE A 9 15.32 -4.21 9.59
CA PHE A 9 16.49 -4.77 10.28
C PHE A 9 17.74 -3.94 9.92
N ASP A 10 17.78 -2.69 10.37
CA ASP A 10 18.81 -1.72 9.97
C ASP A 10 20.14 -1.87 10.74
N ARG A 11 20.24 -2.87 11.62
CA ARG A 11 21.42 -3.13 12.45
C ARG A 11 22.06 -4.46 12.06
N THR A 12 23.32 -4.38 11.66
CA THR A 12 24.15 -5.56 11.40
C THR A 12 24.94 -5.92 12.64
N VAL A 13 24.84 -7.17 13.09
CA VAL A 13 25.67 -7.70 14.18
C VAL A 13 27.07 -8.00 13.63
N PRO A 14 28.14 -7.39 14.18
CA PRO A 14 29.52 -7.68 13.79
C PRO A 14 29.85 -9.17 13.97
N ASP A 15 30.70 -9.72 13.10
CA ASP A 15 31.00 -11.16 13.07
C ASP A 15 31.46 -11.71 14.43
N HIS A 16 32.28 -10.94 15.16
CA HIS A 16 32.78 -11.33 16.48
C HIS A 16 31.73 -11.29 17.60
N HIS A 17 30.54 -10.76 17.35
CA HIS A 17 29.39 -10.78 18.27
C HIS A 17 28.31 -11.77 17.82
N ARG A 18 28.49 -12.49 16.70
CA ARG A 18 27.50 -13.46 16.23
C ARG A 18 27.58 -14.73 17.06
N VAL A 19 26.41 -15.29 17.32
CA VAL A 19 26.24 -16.59 17.97
C VAL A 19 25.41 -17.44 17.02
N ASP A 20 26.01 -18.47 16.44
CA ASP A 20 25.37 -19.26 15.36
C ASP A 20 24.12 -20.01 15.85
N ASN A 21 24.13 -20.47 17.10
CA ASN A 21 23.03 -21.18 17.74
C ASN A 21 22.23 -20.29 18.72
N LEU A 22 22.14 -18.98 18.46
CA LEU A 22 21.52 -18.02 19.37
C LEU A 22 20.10 -18.42 19.80
N ALA A 23 19.30 -19.00 18.90
CA ALA A 23 17.95 -19.44 19.23
C ALA A 23 17.92 -20.52 20.33
N ASP A 24 18.81 -21.51 20.24
CA ASP A 24 18.91 -22.59 21.24
C ASP A 24 19.40 -22.05 22.59
N VAL A 25 20.39 -21.15 22.56
CA VAL A 25 20.91 -20.46 23.74
C VAL A 25 19.80 -19.67 24.43
N LEU A 26 19.02 -18.88 23.68
CA LEU A 26 17.91 -18.09 24.24
C LEU A 26 16.83 -18.98 24.88
N VAL A 27 16.51 -20.13 24.28
CA VAL A 27 15.53 -21.05 24.86
C VAL A 27 16.07 -21.70 26.14
N ALA A 28 17.31 -22.18 26.11
CA ALA A 28 17.91 -22.89 27.24
C ALA A 28 18.19 -21.98 28.44
N GLU A 29 18.68 -20.77 28.19
CA GLU A 29 19.19 -19.88 29.23
C GLU A 29 18.19 -18.78 29.61
N GLU A 30 17.44 -18.23 28.64
CA GLU A 30 16.57 -17.06 28.82
C GLU A 30 15.07 -17.37 28.63
N GLY A 31 14.72 -18.63 28.37
CA GLY A 31 13.37 -19.03 27.96
C GLY A 31 12.29 -18.66 28.98
N GLN A 32 12.58 -18.79 30.28
CA GLN A 32 11.67 -18.38 31.34
C GLN A 32 11.44 -16.86 31.31
N GLY A 33 12.50 -16.07 31.15
CA GLY A 33 12.41 -14.61 31.07
C GLY A 33 11.62 -14.14 29.85
N ILE A 34 11.86 -14.74 28.69
CA ILE A 34 11.11 -14.48 27.45
C ILE A 34 9.62 -14.80 27.65
N LEU A 35 9.29 -15.95 28.24
CA LEU A 35 7.90 -16.33 28.50
C LEU A 35 7.22 -15.35 29.47
N THR A 36 7.91 -14.95 30.56
CA THR A 36 7.39 -13.93 31.47
C THR A 36 7.12 -12.62 30.73
N TRP A 37 8.04 -12.18 29.87
CA TRP A 37 7.87 -10.95 29.09
C TRP A 37 6.67 -11.02 28.13
N LEU A 38 6.46 -12.18 27.48
CA LEU A 38 5.28 -12.42 26.64
C LEU A 38 3.98 -12.37 27.44
N ILE A 39 3.94 -12.97 28.64
CA ILE A 39 2.77 -12.95 29.53
C ILE A 39 2.45 -11.51 29.96
N ASP A 40 3.47 -10.74 30.36
CA ASP A 40 3.29 -9.35 30.77
C ASP A 40 2.79 -8.49 29.61
N GLY A 41 3.37 -8.66 28.41
CA GLY A 41 2.89 -8.01 27.20
C GLY A 41 1.42 -8.35 26.88
N ALA A 42 1.03 -9.62 27.01
CA ALA A 42 -0.35 -10.05 26.80
C ALA A 42 -1.31 -9.41 27.82
N ARG A 43 -0.92 -9.33 29.10
CA ARG A 43 -1.72 -8.65 30.14
C ARG A 43 -1.88 -7.17 29.84
N GLN A 44 -0.80 -6.48 29.47
CA GLN A 44 -0.85 -5.08 29.08
C GLN A 44 -1.77 -4.86 27.88
N TYR A 45 -1.66 -5.70 26.85
CA TYR A 45 -2.49 -5.62 25.67
C TYR A 45 -3.98 -5.83 25.99
N LEU A 46 -4.32 -6.89 26.74
CA LEU A 46 -5.71 -7.24 27.04
C LEU A 46 -6.39 -6.22 27.97
N ASN A 47 -5.64 -5.64 28.90
CA ASN A 47 -6.13 -4.67 29.89
C ASN A 47 -6.02 -3.20 29.44
N GLY A 48 -5.23 -2.91 28.41
CA GLY A 48 -5.06 -1.57 27.87
C GLY A 48 -5.98 -1.26 26.68
N ASN A 49 -5.57 -0.29 25.86
CA ASN A 49 -6.32 0.16 24.68
C ASN A 49 -6.26 -0.81 23.49
N ARG A 50 -5.60 -1.96 23.63
CA ARG A 50 -5.42 -2.98 22.57
C ARG A 50 -4.81 -2.40 21.28
N ASP A 51 -3.88 -1.46 21.43
CA ASP A 51 -3.22 -0.82 20.31
C ASP A 51 -2.04 -1.66 19.80
N LEU A 52 -2.06 -1.96 18.49
CA LEU A 52 -1.00 -2.66 17.75
C LEU A 52 -0.53 -1.84 16.54
N THR A 53 -0.64 -0.52 16.65
CA THR A 53 -0.17 0.43 15.63
C THR A 53 1.35 0.32 15.45
N GLY A 54 2.09 -0.05 16.50
CA GLY A 54 3.52 -0.30 16.47
C GLY A 54 4.35 0.99 16.48
N PRO A 55 5.68 0.89 16.59
CA PRO A 55 6.56 2.04 16.68
C PRO A 55 6.74 2.75 15.32
N ASP A 56 7.14 4.02 15.36
CA ASP A 56 7.26 4.87 14.16
C ASP A 56 8.16 4.30 13.05
N PRO A 57 9.33 3.68 13.33
CA PRO A 57 10.16 3.09 12.27
C PRO A 57 9.44 1.99 11.49
N VAL A 58 8.66 1.14 12.17
CA VAL A 58 7.88 0.06 11.53
C VAL A 58 6.75 0.65 10.69
N ARG A 59 6.09 1.69 11.19
CA ARG A 59 5.05 2.40 10.43
C ARG A 59 5.62 3.04 9.17
N ALA A 60 6.70 3.80 9.31
CA ALA A 60 7.36 4.48 8.20
C ALA A 60 7.84 3.48 7.13
N ALA A 61 8.48 2.38 7.53
CA ALA A 61 8.91 1.33 6.60
C ALA A 61 7.71 0.67 5.90
N THR A 62 6.63 0.40 6.65
CA THR A 62 5.39 -0.15 6.07
C THR A 62 4.76 0.80 5.06
N ASP A 63 4.72 2.10 5.36
CA ASP A 63 4.16 3.13 4.48
C ASP A 63 5.04 3.34 3.24
N ALA A 64 6.36 3.36 3.37
CA ALA A 64 7.28 3.45 2.22
C ALA A 64 7.15 2.23 1.29
N TYR A 65 7.11 1.02 1.88
CA TYR A 65 6.83 -0.19 1.11
C TYR A 65 5.43 -0.15 0.49
N ALA A 66 4.46 0.46 1.17
CA ALA A 66 3.12 0.64 0.64
C ALA A 66 3.05 1.52 -0.60
N GLU A 67 3.84 2.58 -0.61
CA GLU A 67 3.91 3.54 -1.71
C GLU A 67 4.66 2.97 -2.92
N THR A 68 5.75 2.26 -2.69
CA THR A 68 6.53 1.60 -3.75
C THR A 68 5.72 0.49 -4.46
N GLU A 69 4.87 -0.22 -3.73
CA GLU A 69 3.95 -1.23 -4.26
C GLU A 69 2.62 -0.63 -4.78
N ASP A 70 2.40 0.70 -4.68
CA ASP A 70 1.19 1.34 -5.21
C ASP A 70 1.31 1.60 -6.72
N HIS A 71 1.29 0.51 -7.50
CA HIS A 71 1.28 0.52 -8.95
C HIS A 71 0.11 1.34 -9.54
N THR A 72 -0.94 1.61 -8.77
CA THR A 72 -2.04 2.48 -9.21
C THR A 72 -1.64 3.95 -9.18
N ARG A 73 -0.88 4.39 -8.15
CA ARG A 73 -0.29 5.73 -8.10
C ARG A 73 0.67 5.95 -9.28
N ARG A 74 1.57 4.99 -9.52
CA ARG A 74 2.51 5.02 -10.65
C ARG A 74 1.79 5.18 -11.98
N PHE A 75 0.76 4.38 -12.24
CA PHE A 75 -0.07 4.53 -13.44
C PHE A 75 -0.68 5.93 -13.56
N PHE A 76 -1.18 6.52 -12.48
CA PHE A 76 -1.75 7.87 -12.52
C PHE A 76 -0.69 8.94 -12.81
N GLU A 77 0.51 8.81 -12.26
CA GLU A 77 1.62 9.74 -12.49
C GLU A 77 2.17 9.64 -13.93
N GLU A 78 2.29 8.42 -14.45
CA GLU A 78 2.90 8.16 -15.76
C GLU A 78 1.91 8.32 -16.93
N ARG A 79 0.63 7.95 -16.74
CA ARG A 79 -0.34 7.82 -17.85
C ARG A 79 -1.54 8.75 -17.74
N CYS A 80 -1.64 9.55 -16.69
CA CYS A 80 -2.79 10.44 -16.50
C CYS A 80 -2.40 11.89 -16.26
N LEU A 81 -3.19 12.82 -16.80
CA LEU A 81 -3.13 14.24 -16.51
C LEU A 81 -4.40 14.68 -15.78
N VAL A 82 -4.24 15.28 -14.60
CA VAL A 82 -5.35 15.82 -13.82
C VAL A 82 -5.50 17.32 -14.11
N ALA A 83 -6.57 17.71 -14.81
CA ALA A 83 -6.88 19.12 -15.08
C ALA A 83 -8.40 19.37 -15.23
N PRO A 84 -8.95 20.50 -14.76
CA PRO A 84 -10.39 20.74 -14.66
C PRO A 84 -11.19 20.58 -15.97
N HIS A 85 -10.57 20.83 -17.12
CA HIS A 85 -11.24 20.81 -18.43
C HIS A 85 -11.20 19.46 -19.15
N HIS A 86 -10.68 18.42 -18.48
CA HIS A 86 -10.56 17.09 -19.07
C HIS A 86 -11.63 16.13 -18.57
N ARG A 87 -11.85 15.06 -19.34
CA ARG A 87 -12.65 13.92 -18.92
C ARG A 87 -12.11 12.64 -19.53
N CYS A 88 -12.19 11.54 -18.77
CA CYS A 88 -11.73 10.24 -19.21
C CYS A 88 -12.85 9.20 -19.08
N GLU A 89 -13.06 8.39 -20.11
CA GLU A 89 -14.05 7.31 -20.07
C GLU A 89 -13.63 6.25 -19.03
N GLN A 90 -14.56 5.86 -18.16
CA GLN A 90 -14.29 4.89 -17.09
C GLN A 90 -13.76 3.55 -17.60
N ALA A 91 -14.42 3.02 -18.64
CA ALA A 91 -14.02 1.74 -19.23
C ALA A 91 -12.64 1.85 -19.90
N GLY A 92 -12.43 2.90 -20.70
CA GLY A 92 -11.15 3.16 -21.36
C GLY A 92 -9.99 3.33 -20.37
N LEU A 93 -10.21 4.05 -19.27
CA LEU A 93 -9.22 4.22 -18.21
C LEU A 93 -8.81 2.89 -17.58
N TYR A 94 -9.78 2.02 -17.29
CA TYR A 94 -9.48 0.71 -16.70
C TYR A 94 -8.77 -0.22 -17.70
N THR A 95 -9.12 -0.15 -18.98
CA THR A 95 -8.40 -0.89 -20.05
C THR A 95 -6.95 -0.42 -20.15
N ALA A 96 -6.70 0.90 -20.16
CA ALA A 96 -5.35 1.44 -20.21
C ALA A 96 -4.52 1.04 -18.98
N TYR A 97 -5.12 1.09 -17.79
CA TYR A 97 -4.49 0.63 -16.56
C TYR A 97 -4.12 -0.86 -16.60
N HIS A 98 -5.03 -1.71 -17.11
CA HIS A 98 -4.79 -3.14 -17.20
C HIS A 98 -3.65 -3.46 -18.19
N ALA A 99 -3.56 -2.74 -19.30
CA ALA A 99 -2.46 -2.86 -20.25
C ALA A 99 -1.13 -2.43 -19.60
N TRP A 100 -1.10 -1.26 -18.98
CA TRP A 100 0.09 -0.76 -18.28
C TRP A 100 0.56 -1.73 -17.16
N CYS A 101 -0.36 -2.32 -16.39
CA CYS A 101 0.00 -3.32 -15.38
C CYS A 101 0.62 -4.58 -16.01
N HIS A 102 0.18 -4.99 -17.19
CA HIS A 102 0.79 -6.12 -17.89
C HIS A 102 2.24 -5.81 -18.29
N ASP A 103 2.48 -4.63 -18.84
CA ASP A 103 3.82 -4.19 -19.28
C ASP A 103 4.78 -4.03 -18.10
N GLU A 104 4.27 -3.56 -16.95
CA GLU A 104 5.04 -3.37 -15.71
C GLU A 104 5.18 -4.65 -14.85
N GLY A 105 4.60 -5.77 -15.28
CA GLY A 105 4.56 -7.00 -14.48
C GLY A 105 3.77 -6.88 -13.17
N ALA A 106 2.92 -5.87 -13.03
CA ALA A 106 2.08 -5.62 -11.87
C ALA A 106 0.74 -6.38 -11.97
N GLN A 107 0.23 -6.84 -10.82
CA GLN A 107 -1.09 -7.47 -10.78
C GLN A 107 -2.21 -6.41 -10.73
N PRO A 108 -3.07 -6.29 -11.76
CA PRO A 108 -4.07 -5.23 -11.81
C PRO A 108 -5.11 -5.36 -10.69
N LEU A 109 -5.51 -4.22 -10.12
CA LEU A 109 -6.66 -4.19 -9.21
C LEU A 109 -7.95 -4.56 -9.92
N THR A 110 -8.94 -5.07 -9.18
CA THR A 110 -10.29 -5.25 -9.72
C THR A 110 -10.90 -3.92 -10.14
N SER A 111 -11.75 -3.92 -11.17
CA SER A 111 -12.45 -2.71 -11.66
C SER A 111 -13.09 -1.88 -10.55
N ARG A 112 -13.71 -2.53 -9.55
CA ARG A 112 -14.30 -1.84 -8.39
C ARG A 112 -13.26 -1.14 -7.53
N ARG A 113 -12.12 -1.79 -7.23
CA ARG A 113 -11.05 -1.19 -6.41
C ARG A 113 -10.34 -0.07 -7.17
N PHE A 114 -10.05 -0.28 -8.45
CA PHE A 114 -9.49 0.76 -9.31
C PHE A 114 -10.40 1.98 -9.39
N ALA A 115 -11.70 1.79 -9.62
CA ALA A 115 -12.66 2.88 -9.65
C ALA A 115 -12.73 3.67 -8.32
N THR A 116 -12.50 3.01 -7.18
CA THR A 116 -12.36 3.69 -5.88
C THR A 116 -11.10 4.54 -5.82
N ARG A 117 -9.94 4.02 -6.27
CA ARG A 117 -8.68 4.76 -6.32
C ARG A 117 -8.76 6.00 -7.22
N VAL A 118 -9.41 5.89 -8.38
CA VAL A 118 -9.62 7.04 -9.28
C VAL A 118 -10.47 8.12 -8.60
N ARG A 119 -11.52 7.73 -7.86
CA ARG A 119 -12.34 8.69 -7.11
C ARG A 119 -11.57 9.34 -5.97
N GLU A 120 -10.72 8.60 -5.25
CA GLU A 120 -9.83 9.13 -4.22
C GLU A 120 -8.86 10.17 -4.82
N LEU A 121 -8.23 9.85 -5.96
CA LEU A 121 -7.34 10.77 -6.69
C LEU A 121 -8.06 12.08 -7.05
N LEU A 122 -9.28 11.97 -7.56
CA LEU A 122 -10.10 13.11 -8.00
C LEU A 122 -10.88 13.78 -6.86
N LYS A 123 -10.69 13.34 -5.61
CA LYS A 123 -11.41 13.82 -4.42
C LYS A 123 -12.94 13.76 -4.56
N MET A 124 -13.44 12.76 -5.31
CA MET A 124 -14.87 12.54 -5.53
C MET A 124 -15.48 11.79 -4.35
N THR A 125 -16.59 12.28 -3.82
CA THR A 125 -17.31 11.66 -2.71
C THR A 125 -18.29 10.58 -3.17
N SER A 126 -18.77 10.65 -4.42
CA SER A 126 -19.78 9.75 -4.96
C SER A 126 -19.61 9.48 -6.46
N PRO A 127 -19.96 8.26 -6.96
CA PRO A 127 -20.06 7.99 -8.39
C PRO A 127 -21.06 8.89 -9.14
N LYS A 128 -21.96 9.59 -8.43
CA LYS A 128 -22.91 10.53 -9.04
C LYS A 128 -22.24 11.80 -9.58
N GLU A 129 -21.02 12.09 -9.15
CA GLU A 129 -20.21 13.20 -9.66
C GLU A 129 -19.57 12.89 -11.01
N MET A 130 -19.70 11.65 -11.51
CA MET A 130 -19.25 11.26 -12.84
C MET A 130 -20.15 11.86 -13.92
N VAL A 131 -19.55 12.28 -15.03
CA VAL A 131 -20.28 12.80 -16.19
C VAL A 131 -20.84 11.62 -16.98
N LEU A 132 -22.14 11.67 -17.27
CA LEU A 132 -22.81 10.74 -18.18
C LEU A 132 -22.87 11.35 -19.57
N SER A 133 -22.45 10.60 -20.59
CA SER A 133 -22.64 10.97 -21.99
C SER A 133 -23.08 9.73 -22.76
N GLY A 134 -24.35 9.73 -23.17
CA GLY A 134 -25.03 8.52 -23.64
C GLY A 134 -25.06 7.44 -22.55
N SER A 135 -24.66 6.22 -22.90
CA SER A 135 -24.56 5.08 -21.97
C SER A 135 -23.22 4.98 -21.24
N ARG A 136 -22.28 5.90 -21.50
CA ARG A 136 -20.91 5.85 -20.98
C ARG A 136 -20.72 6.81 -19.80
N LYS A 137 -19.87 6.40 -18.87
CA LYS A 137 -19.48 7.16 -17.68
C LYS A 137 -18.07 7.73 -17.83
N TYR A 138 -17.91 8.97 -17.40
CA TYR A 138 -16.64 9.69 -17.49
C TYR A 138 -16.24 10.25 -16.14
N TYR A 139 -14.96 10.12 -15.82
CA TYR A 139 -14.33 10.84 -14.72
C TYR A 139 -14.03 12.27 -15.18
N PRO A 140 -14.58 13.31 -14.54
CA PRO A 140 -14.20 14.69 -14.82
C PRO A 140 -12.81 14.98 -14.24
N GLY A 141 -12.12 15.96 -14.78
CA GLY A 141 -10.84 16.41 -14.25
C GLY A 141 -9.65 15.51 -14.60
N LEU A 142 -9.82 14.53 -15.49
CA LEU A 142 -8.81 13.51 -15.80
C LEU A 142 -8.72 13.26 -17.30
N ARG A 143 -7.51 13.14 -17.85
CA ARG A 143 -7.24 12.67 -19.22
C ARG A 143 -6.16 11.59 -19.18
N LEU A 144 -6.26 10.62 -20.10
CA LEU A 144 -5.18 9.68 -20.41
C LEU A 144 -4.15 10.33 -21.35
N LEU A 145 -2.87 10.15 -21.05
CA LEU A 145 -1.77 10.50 -21.94
C LEU A 145 -1.68 9.45 -23.05
N ILE A 146 -1.62 9.90 -24.30
CA ILE A 146 -1.38 9.06 -25.48
C ILE A 146 0.15 8.99 -25.66
N GLU A 147 0.70 7.90 -26.20
CA GLU A 147 2.16 7.71 -26.35
C GLU A 147 2.88 8.83 -27.13
N GLU A 148 2.15 9.68 -27.87
CA GLU A 148 2.71 10.86 -28.55
C GLU A 148 2.96 12.06 -27.62
N ASP A 149 2.44 12.04 -26.39
CA ASP A 149 2.57 13.10 -25.39
C ASP A 149 3.74 12.86 -24.38
N ALA A 150 4.59 11.83 -24.60
CA ALA A 150 5.67 11.41 -23.70
C ALA A 150 7.09 11.65 -24.26
#